data_AF-A0A8H7APW3-F1
#
_entry.id   AF-A0A8H7APW3-F1
#
_cell.length_a   1.000
_cell.length_b   1.000
_cell.length_c   1.000
_cell.angle_alpha   90.00
_cell.angle_beta   90.00
_cell.angle_gamma   90.00
#
_symmetry.space_group_name_H-M   'P 1'
#
loop_
_entity.id
_entity.type
_entity.pdbx_description
1 polymer ?
#
loop_
_entity_poly.entity_id
_entity_poly.type
_entity_poly.pdbx_seq_one_letter_code
_entity_poly.pdbx_strand_id
1 'polypeptide(L)'
;MSGTLVPVGGGNFQQSGQVDWVSLSKSTLTFGLDVLVRLSKAGLNPATKIIGQTACNRFVIKAEAQKRIYDALSSLKSFSSYGKLVWFGFGIKSLIHDLADTECGMACVALCACMSISYDSFYVAEVLREFCKSLATPSDIVPSVHQWKVLVDMCAGSVSNSKFPTLLEGLIRLIHSRAEVSFQRPTSREALAKAIRALADVSNDTLANITIAGGLDCMWLAAISEWLLALDVEIRLGSGCTVYRSSTNGRRCLPAVTIFFISDNEHSIQLSKYYVVPKGLKFLRNPELEQPSFKGGRSE
;
A
#
# COMPACT_ATOMS: atom_id res chain seq x y z
N MET A 1 1.31 -65.94 10.93
CA MET A 1 0.80 -65.03 9.90
C MET A 1 0.57 -63.69 10.57
N SER A 2 1.36 -62.67 10.26
CA SER A 2 1.27 -61.34 10.87
C SER A 2 0.87 -60.35 9.78
N GLY A 3 -0.30 -59.72 9.91
CA GLY A 3 -0.82 -58.80 8.91
C GLY A 3 -0.18 -57.42 9.01
N THR A 4 0.41 -56.95 7.91
CA THR A 4 0.93 -55.58 7.78
C THR A 4 -0.21 -54.56 7.79
N LEU A 5 -0.18 -53.61 8.73
CA LEU A 5 -1.05 -52.44 8.69
C LEU A 5 -0.48 -51.43 7.68
N VAL A 6 -1.21 -51.20 6.59
CA VAL A 6 -0.93 -50.13 5.63
C VAL A 6 -1.71 -48.87 6.07
N PRO A 7 -1.06 -47.72 6.29
CA PRO A 7 -1.78 -46.46 6.48
C PRO A 7 -2.28 -45.96 5.12
N VAL A 8 -3.56 -46.18 4.85
CA VAL A 8 -4.29 -45.53 3.74
C VAL A 8 -4.84 -44.20 4.25
N GLY A 9 -4.59 -43.11 3.52
CA GLY A 9 -5.19 -41.80 3.82
C GLY A 9 -4.27 -40.63 3.49
N GLY A 10 -4.20 -40.25 2.22
CA GLY A 10 -3.51 -39.03 1.79
C GLY A 10 -4.21 -37.79 2.33
N GLY A 11 -3.75 -37.29 3.47
CA GLY A 11 -4.15 -35.99 4.01
C GLY A 11 -3.57 -34.84 3.20
N ASN A 12 -4.14 -34.54 2.04
CA ASN A 12 -3.94 -33.25 1.39
C ASN A 12 -4.57 -32.17 2.28
N PHE A 13 -3.79 -31.65 3.22
CA PHE A 13 -4.10 -30.39 3.88
C PHE A 13 -4.21 -29.31 2.80
N GLN A 14 -5.44 -28.89 2.49
CA GLN A 14 -5.64 -27.66 1.73
C GLN A 14 -5.11 -26.51 2.57
N GLN A 15 -3.94 -26.01 2.18
CA GLN A 15 -3.25 -24.91 2.84
C GLN A 15 -3.92 -23.57 2.47
N SER A 16 -5.17 -23.40 2.93
CA SER A 16 -6.01 -22.23 2.65
C SER A 16 -5.37 -20.96 3.19
N GLY A 17 -4.75 -20.17 2.30
CA GLY A 17 -4.12 -18.89 2.64
C GLY A 17 -2.72 -18.66 2.06
N GLN A 18 -2.09 -19.67 1.45
CA GLN A 18 -0.83 -19.51 0.71
C GLN A 18 -1.09 -19.40 -0.80
N VAL A 19 -0.46 -18.39 -1.45
CA VAL A 19 -0.54 -18.20 -2.89
C VAL A 19 0.38 -19.21 -3.60
N ASP A 20 -0.17 -20.01 -4.50
CA ASP A 20 0.62 -20.91 -5.36
C ASP A 20 1.17 -20.18 -6.60
N TRP A 21 2.30 -19.52 -6.39
CA TRP A 21 3.05 -18.85 -7.46
C TRP A 21 3.65 -19.81 -8.51
N VAL A 22 3.80 -21.09 -8.19
CA VAL A 22 4.41 -22.09 -9.08
C VAL A 22 3.39 -22.65 -10.07
N SER A 23 2.14 -22.78 -9.66
CA SER A 23 1.01 -23.00 -10.57
C SER A 23 0.78 -21.75 -11.44
N LEU A 24 0.80 -20.55 -10.84
CA LEU A 24 0.62 -19.29 -11.57
C LEU A 24 1.67 -19.10 -12.69
N SER A 25 2.96 -19.35 -12.42
CA SER A 25 4.03 -19.18 -13.40
C SER A 25 3.96 -20.14 -14.59
N LYS A 26 3.25 -21.26 -14.44
CA LYS A 26 3.00 -22.26 -15.49
C LYS A 26 1.64 -22.11 -16.17
N SER A 27 0.80 -21.20 -15.69
CA SER A 27 -0.55 -20.99 -16.22
C SER A 27 -0.53 -20.24 -17.56
N THR A 28 -1.42 -20.62 -18.49
CA THR A 28 -1.65 -19.84 -19.71
C THR A 28 -2.64 -18.72 -19.41
N LEU A 29 -2.21 -17.47 -19.58
CA LEU A 29 -3.06 -16.31 -19.34
C LEU A 29 -3.91 -16.00 -20.59
N THR A 30 -5.23 -16.19 -20.49
CA THR A 30 -6.18 -15.83 -21.55
C THR A 30 -6.78 -14.46 -21.28
N PHE A 31 -6.77 -13.59 -22.30
CA PHE A 31 -7.34 -12.25 -22.24
C PHE A 31 -8.13 -11.96 -23.51
N GLY A 32 -9.17 -11.12 -23.41
CA GLY A 32 -9.80 -10.54 -24.59
C GLY A 32 -8.84 -9.65 -25.37
N LEU A 33 -8.87 -9.71 -26.70
CA LEU A 33 -7.94 -8.98 -27.58
C LEU A 33 -7.95 -7.46 -27.32
N ASP A 34 -9.13 -6.87 -27.08
CA ASP A 34 -9.28 -5.45 -26.75
C ASP A 34 -8.56 -5.08 -25.43
N VAL A 35 -8.67 -5.92 -24.38
CA VAL A 35 -7.93 -5.73 -23.12
C VAL A 35 -6.42 -5.81 -23.35
N LEU A 36 -5.93 -6.76 -24.15
CA LEU A 36 -4.51 -6.85 -24.51
C LEU A 36 -4.02 -5.62 -25.27
N VAL A 37 -4.78 -5.15 -26.25
CA VAL A 37 -4.46 -3.94 -27.03
C VAL A 37 -4.39 -2.71 -26.13
N ARG A 38 -5.32 -2.57 -25.17
CA ARG A 38 -5.31 -1.47 -24.19
C ARG A 38 -4.10 -1.56 -23.24
N LEU A 39 -3.83 -2.73 -22.65
CA LEU A 39 -2.68 -2.95 -21.76
C LEU A 39 -1.35 -2.67 -22.49
N SER A 40 -1.21 -3.17 -23.71
CA SER A 40 -0.03 -2.90 -24.56
C SER A 40 0.11 -1.42 -24.91
N LYS A 41 -0.99 -0.71 -25.21
CA LYS A 41 -0.96 0.76 -25.43
C LYS A 41 -0.58 1.55 -24.18
N ALA A 42 -0.95 1.06 -23.00
CA ALA A 42 -0.55 1.63 -21.72
C ALA A 42 0.88 1.25 -21.28
N GLY A 43 1.58 0.39 -22.03
CA GLY A 43 2.91 -0.11 -21.68
C GLY A 43 2.93 -1.09 -20.51
N LEU A 44 1.76 -1.59 -20.07
CA LEU A 44 1.65 -2.58 -19.00
C LEU A 44 1.71 -3.99 -19.58
N ASN A 45 2.66 -4.79 -19.09
CA ASN A 45 2.68 -6.23 -19.31
C ASN A 45 1.49 -6.88 -18.58
N PRO A 46 0.64 -7.70 -19.26
CA PRO A 46 -0.47 -8.39 -18.62
C PRO A 46 -0.07 -9.28 -17.43
N ALA A 47 1.16 -9.82 -17.40
CA ALA A 47 1.69 -10.54 -16.24
C ALA A 47 1.75 -9.66 -14.98
N THR A 48 2.09 -8.37 -15.11
CA THR A 48 2.09 -7.39 -14.02
C THR A 48 0.70 -7.20 -13.43
N LYS A 49 -0.35 -7.13 -14.28
CA LYS A 49 -1.75 -7.09 -13.83
C LYS A 49 -2.08 -8.32 -12.97
N ILE A 50 -1.82 -9.51 -13.49
CA ILE A 50 -2.16 -10.77 -12.81
C ILE A 50 -1.39 -10.92 -11.50
N ILE A 51 -0.10 -10.57 -11.46
CA ILE A 51 0.70 -10.67 -10.24
C ILE A 51 0.28 -9.62 -9.20
N GLY A 52 -0.08 -8.40 -9.62
CA GLY A 52 -0.66 -7.39 -8.74
C GLY A 52 -1.99 -7.85 -8.14
N GLN A 53 -2.91 -8.36 -8.96
CA GLN A 53 -4.17 -8.96 -8.51
C GLN A 53 -3.94 -10.13 -7.55
N THR A 54 -3.03 -11.05 -7.89
CA THR A 54 -2.72 -12.22 -7.05
C THR A 54 -2.09 -11.83 -5.72
N ALA A 55 -1.17 -10.86 -5.70
CA ALA A 55 -0.60 -10.32 -4.46
C ALA A 55 -1.67 -9.67 -3.58
N CYS A 56 -2.66 -9.02 -4.19
CA CYS A 56 -3.78 -8.37 -3.50
C CYS A 56 -4.93 -9.33 -3.13
N ASN A 57 -4.89 -10.60 -3.54
CA ASN A 57 -5.88 -11.62 -3.16
C ASN A 57 -5.92 -11.93 -1.65
N ARG A 58 -4.93 -11.44 -0.89
CA ARG A 58 -4.89 -11.51 0.58
C ARG A 58 -5.74 -10.44 1.27
N PHE A 59 -6.17 -9.39 0.58
CA PHE A 59 -7.07 -8.38 1.15
C PHE A 59 -8.52 -8.83 1.03
N VAL A 60 -9.24 -8.83 2.14
CA VAL A 60 -10.70 -8.99 2.15
C VAL A 60 -11.33 -7.62 2.36
N ILE A 61 -11.97 -7.10 1.31
CA ILE A 61 -12.61 -5.78 1.32
C ILE A 61 -14.09 -5.97 1.67
N LYS A 62 -14.52 -5.47 2.83
CA LYS A 62 -15.93 -5.50 3.25
C LYS A 62 -16.82 -4.72 2.27
N ALA A 63 -18.07 -5.13 2.12
CA ALA A 63 -19.03 -4.52 1.17
C ALA A 63 -19.14 -2.98 1.26
N GLU A 64 -19.01 -2.39 2.45
CA GLU A 64 -19.00 -0.93 2.65
C GLU A 64 -17.75 -0.23 2.10
N ALA A 65 -16.59 -0.90 2.09
CA ALA A 65 -15.38 -0.42 1.44
C ALA A 65 -15.44 -0.66 -0.07
N GLN A 66 -15.94 -1.82 -0.51
CA GLN A 66 -16.17 -2.11 -1.94
C GLN A 66 -17.03 -1.01 -2.58
N LYS A 67 -18.15 -0.65 -1.95
CA LYS A 67 -19.01 0.44 -2.41
C LYS A 67 -18.26 1.79 -2.47
N ARG A 68 -17.52 2.16 -1.42
CA ARG A 68 -16.74 3.41 -1.39
C ARG A 68 -15.68 3.48 -2.51
N ILE A 69 -15.02 2.36 -2.80
CA ILE A 69 -14.06 2.26 -3.89
C ILE A 69 -14.78 2.35 -5.25
N TYR A 70 -15.87 1.61 -5.45
CA TYR A 70 -16.68 1.66 -6.67
C TYR A 70 -17.23 3.07 -6.96
N ASP A 71 -17.77 3.74 -5.94
CA ASP A 71 -18.24 5.13 -6.02
C ASP A 71 -17.09 6.09 -6.40
N ALA A 72 -15.88 5.88 -5.85
CA ALA A 72 -14.70 6.67 -6.23
C ALA A 72 -14.29 6.44 -7.69
N LEU A 73 -14.17 5.17 -8.13
CA LEU A 73 -13.77 4.83 -9.50
C LEU A 73 -14.80 5.28 -10.55
N SER A 74 -16.09 5.10 -10.28
CA SER A 74 -17.16 5.55 -11.17
C SER A 74 -17.18 7.09 -11.30
N SER A 75 -16.88 7.82 -10.22
CA SER A 75 -16.79 9.29 -10.21
C SER A 75 -15.66 9.90 -11.05
N LEU A 76 -14.76 9.09 -11.62
CA LEU A 76 -13.66 9.57 -12.45
C LEU A 76 -14.15 10.32 -13.69
N LYS A 77 -14.06 11.65 -13.65
CA LYS A 77 -14.35 12.53 -14.77
C LYS A 77 -13.21 12.49 -15.78
N SER A 78 -13.53 12.17 -17.03
CA SER A 78 -12.63 12.40 -18.17
C SER A 78 -12.43 13.90 -18.39
N PHE A 79 -11.18 14.31 -18.57
CA PHE A 79 -10.70 15.64 -18.99
C PHE A 79 -11.31 16.21 -20.30
N SER A 80 -10.53 16.64 -21.30
CA SER A 80 -9.07 16.59 -21.51
C SER A 80 -8.38 17.94 -21.35
N SER A 81 -7.09 17.95 -21.00
CA SER A 81 -6.25 19.16 -21.00
C SER A 81 -4.97 18.97 -21.79
N TYR A 82 -4.58 20.02 -22.53
CA TYR A 82 -3.27 20.12 -23.17
C TYR A 82 -2.17 20.44 -22.15
N GLY A 83 -0.96 19.93 -22.38
CA GLY A 83 0.27 20.35 -21.67
C GLY A 83 0.62 19.50 -20.45
N LYS A 84 1.78 18.82 -20.53
CA LYS A 84 2.28 17.78 -19.60
C LYS A 84 1.41 16.52 -19.52
N LEU A 85 2.09 15.38 -19.39
CA LEU A 85 1.60 14.02 -19.66
C LEU A 85 0.57 13.52 -18.62
N VAL A 86 -0.63 14.08 -18.64
CA VAL A 86 -1.82 13.56 -17.95
C VAL A 86 -2.58 12.68 -18.93
N TRP A 87 -2.59 11.36 -18.70
CA TRP A 87 -3.16 10.41 -19.66
C TRP A 87 -4.69 10.43 -19.64
N PHE A 88 -5.28 11.25 -20.50
CA PHE A 88 -6.72 11.50 -20.47
C PHE A 88 -7.58 10.38 -21.11
N GLY A 89 -8.24 9.62 -20.23
CA GLY A 89 -9.69 9.39 -20.31
C GLY A 89 -10.20 8.31 -21.28
N PHE A 90 -9.68 8.18 -22.49
CA PHE A 90 -10.11 7.16 -23.45
C PHE A 90 -9.23 5.90 -23.34
N GLY A 91 -9.75 4.87 -22.67
CA GLY A 91 -9.10 3.57 -22.50
C GLY A 91 -8.53 3.30 -21.11
N ILE A 92 -8.01 4.31 -20.40
CA ILE A 92 -7.49 4.11 -19.03
C ILE A 92 -8.64 3.99 -18.01
N LYS A 93 -9.69 4.81 -18.10
CA LYS A 93 -10.87 4.65 -17.22
C LYS A 93 -11.48 3.25 -17.38
N SER A 94 -11.61 2.77 -18.62
CA SER A 94 -12.09 1.40 -18.85
C SER A 94 -11.09 0.37 -18.35
N LEU A 95 -9.77 0.49 -18.60
CA LEU A 95 -8.78 -0.43 -18.02
C LEU A 95 -8.83 -0.53 -16.49
N ILE A 96 -9.09 0.58 -15.79
CA ILE A 96 -9.22 0.61 -14.32
C ILE A 96 -10.51 -0.10 -13.88
N HIS A 97 -11.62 0.05 -14.60
CA HIS A 97 -12.82 -0.76 -14.40
C HIS A 97 -12.55 -2.25 -14.73
N ASP A 98 -11.99 -2.56 -15.90
CA ASP A 98 -11.55 -3.91 -16.34
C ASP A 98 -10.53 -4.57 -15.36
N LEU A 99 -9.87 -3.77 -14.50
CA LEU A 99 -9.02 -4.21 -13.39
C LEU A 99 -9.84 -4.45 -12.11
N ALA A 100 -10.72 -3.50 -11.76
CA ALA A 100 -11.52 -3.49 -10.54
C ALA A 100 -12.79 -4.37 -10.58
N ASP A 101 -13.13 -4.99 -11.72
CA ASP A 101 -14.22 -5.97 -11.86
C ASP A 101 -14.06 -7.23 -10.97
N THR A 102 -12.88 -7.44 -10.42
CA THR A 102 -12.56 -8.53 -9.47
C THR A 102 -12.20 -7.94 -8.11
N GLU A 103 -12.57 -8.57 -6.99
CA GLU A 103 -12.28 -8.04 -5.65
C GLU A 103 -10.78 -7.83 -5.40
N CYS A 104 -9.95 -8.79 -5.82
CA CYS A 104 -8.48 -8.70 -5.71
C CYS A 104 -7.89 -7.61 -6.64
N GLY A 105 -8.52 -7.33 -7.78
CA GLY A 105 -8.16 -6.22 -8.66
C GLY A 105 -8.66 -4.86 -8.16
N MET A 106 -9.83 -4.80 -7.53
CA MET A 106 -10.32 -3.63 -6.82
C MET A 106 -9.37 -3.26 -5.68
N ALA A 107 -8.91 -4.25 -4.91
CA ALA A 107 -7.88 -4.07 -3.88
C ALA A 107 -6.57 -3.55 -4.46
N CYS A 108 -6.09 -4.13 -5.58
CA CYS A 108 -4.87 -3.68 -6.24
C CYS A 108 -4.97 -2.23 -6.74
N VAL A 109 -6.06 -1.87 -7.43
CA VAL A 109 -6.32 -0.51 -7.93
C VAL A 109 -6.42 0.48 -6.77
N ALA A 110 -7.21 0.17 -5.74
CA ALA A 110 -7.42 1.05 -4.59
C ALA A 110 -6.12 1.27 -3.81
N LEU A 111 -5.30 0.22 -3.61
CA LEU A 111 -4.01 0.32 -2.93
C LEU A 111 -3.05 1.22 -3.72
N CYS A 112 -2.88 0.96 -5.02
CA CYS A 112 -2.04 1.79 -5.89
C CYS A 112 -2.50 3.26 -5.90
N ALA A 113 -3.81 3.50 -5.98
CA ALA A 113 -4.39 4.84 -5.96
C ALA A 113 -4.17 5.56 -4.62
N CYS A 114 -4.45 4.90 -3.49
CA CYS A 114 -4.20 5.43 -2.14
C CYS A 114 -2.71 5.74 -1.88
N MET A 115 -1.80 4.92 -2.43
CA MET A 115 -0.35 5.18 -2.33
C MET A 115 0.09 6.36 -3.19
N SER A 116 -0.43 6.47 -4.42
CA SER A 116 -0.08 7.55 -5.38
C SER A 116 -0.44 8.98 -4.93
N ILE A 117 -1.29 9.11 -3.91
CA ILE A 117 -1.67 10.40 -3.31
C ILE A 117 -0.59 10.92 -2.36
N SER A 118 0.19 10.02 -1.74
CA SER A 118 1.08 10.34 -0.62
C SER A 118 2.55 10.15 -0.94
N TYR A 119 2.87 9.34 -1.94
CA TYR A 119 4.23 8.92 -2.28
C TYR A 119 4.48 9.04 -3.79
N ASP A 120 5.74 9.19 -4.20
CA ASP A 120 6.10 9.19 -5.61
C ASP A 120 5.95 7.79 -6.24
N SER A 121 5.62 7.74 -7.53
CA SER A 121 5.33 6.46 -8.21
C SER A 121 6.50 5.47 -8.20
N PHE A 122 7.76 5.91 -8.10
CA PHE A 122 8.91 5.00 -8.01
C PHE A 122 8.97 4.36 -6.62
N TYR A 123 8.85 5.15 -5.55
CA TYR A 123 8.76 4.61 -4.19
C TYR A 123 7.60 3.61 -4.04
N VAL A 124 6.41 3.95 -4.55
CA VAL A 124 5.25 3.02 -4.54
C VAL A 124 5.58 1.73 -5.30
N ALA A 125 6.18 1.84 -6.49
CA ALA A 125 6.56 0.68 -7.29
C ALA A 125 7.58 -0.24 -6.59
N GLU A 126 8.51 0.34 -5.84
CA GLU A 126 9.45 -0.44 -5.01
C GLU A 126 8.76 -1.11 -3.82
N VAL A 127 7.83 -0.43 -3.13
CA VAL A 127 7.04 -1.01 -2.05
C VAL A 127 6.18 -2.18 -2.54
N LEU A 128 5.52 -2.05 -3.70
CA LEU A 128 4.75 -3.15 -4.31
C LEU A 128 5.63 -4.36 -4.66
N ARG A 129 6.87 -4.12 -5.12
CA ARG A 129 7.86 -5.17 -5.36
C ARG A 129 8.29 -5.87 -4.06
N GLU A 130 8.58 -5.13 -3.00
CA GLU A 130 8.92 -5.73 -1.70
C GLU A 130 7.71 -6.43 -1.04
N PHE A 131 6.50 -5.94 -1.26
CA PHE A 131 5.26 -6.59 -0.85
C PHE A 131 5.13 -7.97 -1.52
N CYS A 132 5.30 -8.06 -2.84
CA CYS A 132 5.30 -9.34 -3.56
C CYS A 132 6.40 -10.29 -3.07
N LYS A 133 7.66 -9.82 -2.92
CA LYS A 133 8.74 -10.63 -2.35
C LYS A 133 8.38 -11.18 -0.96
N SER A 134 7.70 -10.40 -0.12
CA SER A 134 7.25 -10.85 1.19
C SER A 134 6.28 -12.04 1.11
N LEU A 135 5.50 -12.15 0.03
CA LEU A 135 4.59 -13.26 -0.26
C LEU A 135 5.30 -14.49 -0.86
N ALA A 136 6.63 -14.54 -0.82
CA ALA A 136 7.47 -15.60 -1.38
C ALA A 136 7.27 -15.83 -2.90
N THR A 137 6.97 -14.76 -3.65
CA THR A 137 6.93 -14.81 -5.12
C THR A 137 8.31 -15.18 -5.69
N PRO A 138 8.41 -16.19 -6.58
CA PRO A 138 9.65 -16.55 -7.27
C PRO A 138 10.24 -15.36 -8.02
N SER A 139 11.57 -15.17 -7.93
CA SER A 139 12.30 -14.05 -8.56
C SER A 139 11.97 -13.84 -10.03
N ASP A 140 11.73 -14.94 -10.75
CA ASP A 140 11.69 -14.99 -12.20
C ASP A 140 10.37 -14.46 -12.76
N ILE A 141 9.32 -14.38 -11.92
CA ILE A 141 8.03 -13.78 -12.29
C ILE A 141 7.82 -12.39 -11.69
N VAL A 142 8.58 -11.96 -10.67
CA VAL A 142 8.39 -10.64 -10.04
C VAL A 142 8.57 -9.52 -11.09
N PRO A 143 7.53 -8.70 -11.35
CA PRO A 143 7.63 -7.62 -12.34
C PRO A 143 8.70 -6.59 -11.98
N SER A 144 9.28 -5.97 -13.01
CA SER A 144 10.26 -4.91 -12.83
C SER A 144 9.64 -3.67 -12.17
N VAL A 145 10.46 -2.86 -11.48
CA VAL A 145 10.01 -1.61 -10.84
C VAL A 145 9.34 -0.68 -11.86
N HIS A 146 9.82 -0.64 -13.10
CA HIS A 146 9.15 0.11 -14.18
C HIS A 146 7.71 -0.37 -14.43
N GLN A 147 7.48 -1.68 -14.46
CA GLN A 147 6.15 -2.24 -14.70
C GLN A 147 5.20 -1.97 -13.54
N TRP A 148 5.69 -2.05 -12.29
CA TRP A 148 4.93 -1.59 -11.13
C TRP A 148 4.63 -0.09 -11.19
N LYS A 149 5.58 0.75 -11.62
CA LYS A 149 5.37 2.20 -11.78
C LYS A 149 4.27 2.49 -12.80
N VAL A 150 4.25 1.81 -13.95
CA VAL A 150 3.17 1.95 -14.95
C VAL A 150 1.80 1.62 -14.35
N LEU A 151 1.70 0.55 -13.55
CA LEU A 151 0.46 0.20 -12.85
C LEU A 151 0.03 1.30 -11.85
N VAL A 152 0.97 1.87 -11.09
CA VAL A 152 0.72 2.97 -10.15
C VAL A 152 0.29 4.23 -10.89
N ASP A 153 0.98 4.62 -11.95
CA ASP A 153 0.68 5.81 -12.76
C ASP A 153 -0.72 5.71 -13.41
N MET A 154 -1.17 4.52 -13.81
CA MET A 154 -2.54 4.31 -14.27
C MET A 154 -3.58 4.44 -13.15
N CYS A 155 -3.27 3.98 -11.94
CA CYS A 155 -4.17 4.10 -10.80
C CYS A 155 -4.15 5.52 -10.19
N ALA A 156 -3.17 6.36 -10.53
CA ALA A 156 -3.02 7.69 -9.99
C ALA A 156 -4.25 8.58 -10.28
N GLY A 157 -4.68 9.33 -9.27
CA GLY A 157 -5.90 10.16 -9.35
C GLY A 157 -7.22 9.40 -9.13
N SER A 158 -7.22 8.06 -9.15
CA SER A 158 -8.46 7.25 -9.13
C SER A 158 -9.34 7.46 -7.90
N VAL A 159 -8.75 7.87 -6.78
CA VAL A 159 -9.47 8.12 -5.51
C VAL A 159 -9.32 9.56 -5.00
N SER A 160 -8.79 10.48 -5.82
CA SER A 160 -8.55 11.88 -5.41
C SER A 160 -9.82 12.69 -5.15
N ASN A 161 -10.94 12.32 -5.78
CA ASN A 161 -12.26 12.92 -5.53
C ASN A 161 -13.06 12.17 -4.44
N SER A 162 -12.48 11.16 -3.80
CA SER A 162 -13.12 10.39 -2.73
C SER A 162 -12.95 11.05 -1.36
N LYS A 163 -13.47 10.43 -0.31
CA LYS A 163 -13.22 10.84 1.08
C LYS A 163 -11.81 10.48 1.60
N PHE A 164 -11.03 9.67 0.87
CA PHE A 164 -9.71 9.21 1.33
C PHE A 164 -8.70 10.34 1.59
N PRO A 165 -8.48 11.32 0.68
CA PRO A 165 -7.52 12.41 0.94
C PRO A 165 -7.93 13.25 2.16
N THR A 166 -9.22 13.55 2.30
CA THR A 166 -9.77 14.33 3.42
C THR A 166 -9.65 13.59 4.76
N LEU A 167 -9.86 12.26 4.77
CA LEU A 167 -9.61 11.44 5.96
C LEU A 167 -8.13 11.50 6.35
N LEU A 168 -7.23 11.23 5.39
CA LEU A 168 -5.79 11.23 5.63
C LEU A 168 -5.28 12.59 6.15
N GLU A 169 -5.69 13.68 5.52
CA GLU A 169 -5.37 15.04 5.98
C GLU A 169 -5.91 15.30 7.39
N GLY A 170 -7.15 14.88 7.67
CA GLY A 170 -7.75 14.95 9.00
C GLY A 170 -6.92 14.23 10.07
N LEU A 171 -6.51 12.99 9.81
CA LEU A 171 -5.66 12.20 10.72
C LEU A 171 -4.28 12.85 10.94
N ILE A 172 -3.65 13.37 9.88
CA ILE A 172 -2.37 14.08 9.98
C ILE A 172 -2.50 15.35 10.85
N ARG A 173 -3.58 16.13 10.68
CA ARG A 173 -3.83 17.34 11.47
C ARG A 173 -4.01 17.08 12.98
N LEU A 174 -4.43 15.88 13.38
CA LEU A 174 -4.54 15.49 14.80
C LEU A 174 -3.17 15.32 15.49
N ILE A 175 -2.13 14.94 14.74
CA ILE A 175 -0.78 14.73 15.28
C ILE A 175 0.20 15.87 14.94
N HIS A 176 -0.11 16.69 13.93
CA HIS A 176 0.78 17.75 13.45
C HIS A 176 -0.02 18.97 12.99
N SER A 177 -0.09 20.01 13.82
CA SER A 177 -0.99 21.16 13.63
C SER A 177 -0.61 22.14 12.51
N ARG A 178 0.52 21.93 11.81
CA ARG A 178 1.14 22.97 10.94
C ARG A 178 1.89 22.50 9.69
N ALA A 179 1.84 21.23 9.31
CA ALA A 179 2.60 20.74 8.16
C ALA A 179 1.79 20.72 6.86
N GLU A 180 2.42 21.12 5.76
CA GLU A 180 2.00 20.73 4.41
C GLU A 180 1.97 19.20 4.32
N VAL A 181 1.01 18.64 3.57
CA VAL A 181 0.81 17.18 3.43
C VAL A 181 1.87 16.60 2.51
N SER A 182 3.09 16.49 3.03
CA SER A 182 4.27 16.02 2.31
C SER A 182 5.01 14.98 3.16
N PHE A 183 4.98 13.72 2.73
CA PHE A 183 5.77 12.64 3.29
C PHE A 183 7.24 12.79 2.84
N GLN A 184 7.89 13.90 3.23
CA GLN A 184 9.23 14.29 2.73
C GLN A 184 10.32 13.25 2.99
N ARG A 185 10.11 12.32 3.93
CA ARG A 185 10.97 11.17 4.20
C ARG A 185 10.10 9.96 4.56
N PRO A 186 9.67 9.17 3.57
CA PRO A 186 8.94 7.94 3.85
C PRO A 186 9.85 6.92 4.56
N THR A 187 9.23 6.00 5.28
CA THR A 187 9.86 4.83 5.87
C THR A 187 10.55 3.92 4.84
N SER A 188 11.30 2.91 5.29
CA SER A 188 11.87 1.92 4.36
C SER A 188 10.75 1.15 3.65
N ARG A 189 10.91 0.96 2.33
CA ARG A 189 9.94 0.24 1.48
C ARG A 189 9.61 -1.16 2.01
N GLU A 190 10.58 -1.82 2.63
CA GLU A 190 10.44 -3.15 3.26
C GLU A 190 9.59 -3.09 4.53
N ALA A 191 9.67 -1.99 5.31
CA ALA A 191 8.84 -1.80 6.49
C ALA A 191 7.39 -1.46 6.10
N LEU A 192 7.18 -0.58 5.11
CA LEU A 192 5.85 -0.27 4.61
C LEU A 192 5.17 -1.50 3.99
N ALA A 193 5.90 -2.27 3.18
CA ALA A 193 5.43 -3.54 2.63
C ALA A 193 5.02 -4.56 3.71
N LYS A 194 5.80 -4.68 4.80
CA LYS A 194 5.46 -5.53 5.95
C LYS A 194 4.21 -5.05 6.68
N ALA A 195 4.04 -3.74 6.86
CA ALA A 195 2.86 -3.16 7.49
C ALA A 195 1.59 -3.35 6.64
N ILE A 196 1.69 -3.13 5.32
CA ILE A 196 0.62 -3.41 4.35
C ILE A 196 0.22 -4.89 4.38
N ARG A 197 1.19 -5.81 4.46
CA ARG A 197 0.91 -7.25 4.63
C ARG A 197 0.22 -7.55 5.95
N ALA A 198 0.67 -6.96 7.06
CA ALA A 198 0.03 -7.15 8.37
C ALA A 198 -1.43 -6.68 8.34
N LEU A 199 -1.74 -5.60 7.63
CA LEU A 199 -3.11 -5.13 7.40
C LEU A 199 -3.94 -6.08 6.53
N ALA A 200 -3.34 -6.68 5.49
CA ALA A 200 -3.99 -7.75 4.73
C ALA A 200 -4.34 -8.94 5.63
N ASP A 201 -3.39 -9.38 6.46
CA ASP A 201 -3.57 -10.47 7.43
C ASP A 201 -4.60 -10.14 8.54
N VAL A 202 -4.86 -8.86 8.84
CA VAL A 202 -6.01 -8.47 9.70
C VAL A 202 -7.31 -8.47 8.92
N SER A 203 -7.32 -7.97 7.67
CA SER A 203 -8.54 -7.89 6.86
C SER A 203 -9.16 -9.25 6.57
N ASN A 204 -8.34 -10.30 6.46
CA ASN A 204 -8.75 -11.67 6.16
C ASN A 204 -8.86 -12.57 7.42
N ASP A 205 -8.96 -11.97 8.61
CA ASP A 205 -9.08 -12.63 9.92
C ASP A 205 -7.92 -13.57 10.32
N THR A 206 -6.78 -13.58 9.60
CA THR A 206 -5.57 -14.30 10.02
C THR A 206 -4.96 -13.72 11.31
N LEU A 207 -5.15 -12.41 11.56
CA LEU A 207 -4.74 -11.70 12.75
C LEU A 207 -5.92 -10.92 13.34
N ALA A 208 -6.31 -11.23 14.58
CA ALA A 208 -7.44 -10.56 15.25
C ALA A 208 -7.21 -9.06 15.51
N ASN A 209 -5.95 -8.63 15.67
CA ASN A 209 -5.55 -7.23 15.72
C ASN A 209 -4.05 -7.07 15.42
N ILE A 210 -3.62 -5.85 15.09
CA ILE A 210 -2.21 -5.47 15.05
C ILE A 210 -1.95 -4.14 15.75
N THR A 211 -0.72 -3.99 16.23
CA THR A 211 -0.16 -2.71 16.67
C THR A 211 0.93 -2.26 15.71
N ILE A 212 0.84 -1.04 15.21
CA ILE A 212 1.84 -0.40 14.34
C ILE A 212 2.39 0.81 15.09
N ALA A 213 3.72 0.97 15.12
CA ALA A 213 4.36 2.11 15.78
C ALA A 213 5.36 2.79 14.86
N GLY A 214 5.33 4.12 14.79
CA GLY A 214 6.18 4.87 13.86
C GLY A 214 5.83 6.35 13.70
N GLY A 215 6.30 6.93 12.60
CA GLY A 215 6.08 8.33 12.23
C GLY A 215 4.85 8.56 11.35
N LEU A 216 4.93 9.57 10.47
CA LEU A 216 3.81 10.06 9.66
C LEU A 216 3.17 8.98 8.76
N ASP A 217 3.96 8.04 8.23
CA ASP A 217 3.47 6.90 7.43
C ASP A 217 2.41 6.05 8.16
N CYS A 218 2.40 6.08 9.50
CA CYS A 218 1.37 5.41 10.26
C CYS A 218 -0.01 6.07 10.08
N MET A 219 -0.10 7.38 9.84
CA MET A 219 -1.39 8.04 9.53
C MET A 219 -1.94 7.57 8.18
N TRP A 220 -1.05 7.32 7.21
CA TRP A 220 -1.44 6.70 5.94
C TRP A 220 -1.94 5.26 6.15
N LEU A 221 -1.26 4.46 6.98
CA LEU A 221 -1.70 3.11 7.35
C LEU A 221 -3.06 3.11 8.07
N ALA A 222 -3.33 4.09 8.97
CA ALA A 222 -4.67 4.28 9.55
C ALA A 222 -5.72 4.60 8.47
N ALA A 223 -5.42 5.55 7.58
CA ALA A 223 -6.35 5.95 6.53
C ALA A 223 -6.72 4.79 5.59
N ILE A 224 -5.78 3.93 5.19
CA ILE A 224 -6.13 2.75 4.37
C ILE A 224 -6.89 1.71 5.20
N SER A 225 -6.59 1.55 6.48
CA SER A 225 -7.27 0.58 7.35
C SER A 225 -8.76 0.89 7.44
N GLU A 226 -9.12 2.16 7.66
CA GLU A 226 -10.52 2.59 7.77
C GLU A 226 -11.20 2.76 6.39
N TRP A 227 -10.50 3.34 5.41
CA TRP A 227 -11.10 3.66 4.12
C TRP A 227 -11.16 2.48 3.16
N LEU A 228 -10.04 1.77 2.98
CA LEU A 228 -9.89 0.69 2.01
C LEU A 228 -10.31 -0.67 2.59
N LEU A 229 -10.02 -0.93 3.86
CA LEU A 229 -10.28 -2.23 4.51
C LEU A 229 -11.48 -2.26 5.46
N ALA A 230 -12.07 -1.09 5.80
CA ALA A 230 -13.16 -0.97 6.77
C ALA A 230 -12.85 -1.66 8.13
N LEU A 231 -11.63 -1.45 8.61
CA LEU A 231 -11.16 -1.92 9.91
C LEU A 231 -11.38 -0.86 11.00
N ASP A 232 -11.59 -1.31 12.23
CA ASP A 232 -11.63 -0.42 13.40
C ASP A 232 -10.21 0.08 13.71
N VAL A 233 -10.01 1.40 13.73
CA VAL A 233 -8.71 2.05 13.94
C VAL A 233 -8.72 2.86 15.23
N GLU A 234 -7.66 2.74 16.02
CA GLU A 234 -7.36 3.65 17.13
C GLU A 234 -5.96 4.26 16.96
N ILE A 235 -5.83 5.58 17.17
CA ILE A 235 -4.55 6.29 17.14
C ILE A 235 -4.24 6.85 18.53
N ARG A 236 -3.05 6.54 19.02
CA ARG A 236 -2.53 6.93 20.32
C ARG A 236 -1.19 7.65 20.15
N LEU A 237 -0.93 8.64 21.00
CA LEU A 237 0.37 9.29 21.12
C LEU A 237 1.31 8.45 21.99
N GLY A 238 2.62 8.75 21.98
CA GLY A 238 3.59 8.13 22.90
C GLY A 238 3.25 8.33 24.38
N SER A 239 2.51 9.40 24.74
CA SER A 239 1.92 9.60 26.07
C SER A 239 0.81 8.60 26.46
N GLY A 240 0.41 7.71 25.55
CA GLY A 240 -0.69 6.74 25.74
C GLY A 240 -2.09 7.32 25.54
N CYS A 241 -2.21 8.64 25.33
CA CYS A 241 -3.47 9.33 25.06
C CYS A 241 -4.01 8.97 23.67
N THR A 242 -5.28 8.55 23.61
CA THR A 242 -5.98 8.25 22.35
C THR A 242 -6.52 9.53 21.73
N VAL A 243 -6.00 9.90 20.54
CA VAL A 243 -6.38 11.12 19.80
C VAL A 243 -7.41 10.86 18.70
N TYR A 244 -7.54 9.62 18.25
CA TYR A 244 -8.51 9.22 17.24
C TYR A 244 -9.02 7.80 17.51
N ARG A 245 -10.30 7.56 17.21
CA ARG A 245 -10.87 6.22 17.16
C ARG A 245 -12.03 6.18 16.17
N SER A 246 -12.02 5.25 15.23
CA SER A 246 -13.13 5.06 14.30
C SER A 246 -14.37 4.56 15.08
N SER A 247 -15.55 5.06 14.74
CA SER A 247 -16.78 4.84 15.52
C SER A 247 -17.60 3.61 15.05
N THR A 248 -17.00 2.74 14.24
CA THR A 248 -17.65 1.63 13.54
C THR A 248 -18.16 0.53 14.47
N ASN A 249 -17.46 0.26 15.57
CA ASN A 249 -17.94 -0.58 16.66
C ASN A 249 -17.90 0.18 18.01
N GLY A 250 -18.91 -0.06 18.86
CA GLY A 250 -19.07 0.65 20.13
C GLY A 250 -17.88 0.50 21.09
N ARG A 251 -17.76 1.42 22.06
CA ARG A 251 -16.61 1.63 22.99
C ARG A 251 -16.05 0.41 23.74
N ARG A 252 -16.63 -0.80 23.61
CA ARG A 252 -16.24 -2.02 24.33
C ARG A 252 -15.40 -3.02 23.52
N CYS A 253 -15.34 -2.91 22.18
CA CYS A 253 -14.51 -3.80 21.37
C CYS A 253 -13.05 -3.31 21.29
N LEU A 254 -12.09 -4.23 21.14
CA LEU A 254 -10.71 -3.86 20.81
C LEU A 254 -10.64 -3.42 19.33
N PRO A 255 -9.89 -2.35 18.99
CA PRO A 255 -9.69 -1.95 17.60
C PRO A 255 -8.85 -3.01 16.85
N ALA A 256 -9.17 -3.25 15.58
CA ALA A 256 -8.44 -4.16 14.72
C ALA A 256 -7.02 -3.63 14.40
N VAL A 257 -6.86 -2.31 14.32
CA VAL A 257 -5.58 -1.64 14.09
C VAL A 257 -5.35 -0.58 15.16
N THR A 258 -4.32 -0.77 15.99
CA THR A 258 -3.84 0.25 16.94
C THR A 258 -2.58 0.90 16.39
N ILE A 259 -2.56 2.23 16.35
CA ILE A 259 -1.40 3.01 15.93
C ILE A 259 -0.83 3.80 17.10
N PHE A 260 0.46 3.61 17.37
CA PHE A 260 1.23 4.48 18.24
C PHE A 260 2.06 5.43 17.39
N PHE A 261 1.64 6.70 17.36
CA PHE A 261 2.47 7.77 16.81
C PHE A 261 3.58 8.09 17.80
N ILE A 262 4.83 7.92 17.37
CA ILE A 262 6.04 8.23 18.15
C ILE A 262 6.60 9.55 17.60
N SER A 263 6.65 10.60 18.42
CA SER A 263 7.30 11.86 18.07
C SER A 263 8.84 11.75 18.14
N ASP A 264 9.59 12.70 17.56
CA ASP A 264 11.07 12.62 17.52
C ASP A 264 11.73 12.72 18.91
N ASN A 265 10.98 13.16 19.92
CA ASN A 265 11.42 13.31 21.30
C ASN A 265 10.93 12.18 22.23
N GLU A 266 10.27 11.13 21.73
CA GLU A 266 9.66 10.08 22.57
C GLU A 266 10.43 8.76 22.51
N HIS A 267 10.65 8.14 23.68
CA HIS A 267 11.28 6.82 23.78
C HIS A 267 10.33 5.70 23.33
N SER A 268 10.89 4.64 22.76
CA SER A 268 10.12 3.51 22.26
C SER A 268 9.50 2.69 23.40
N ILE A 269 8.17 2.66 23.47
CA ILE A 269 7.43 1.76 24.36
C ILE A 269 7.52 0.33 23.83
N GLN A 270 7.89 -0.62 24.69
CA GLN A 270 8.06 -2.03 24.33
C GLN A 270 6.71 -2.78 24.47
N LEU A 271 6.22 -3.35 23.37
CA LEU A 271 4.96 -4.11 23.31
C LEU A 271 5.17 -5.50 22.71
N SER A 272 4.28 -6.45 23.04
CA SER A 272 4.51 -7.89 22.85
C SER A 272 4.46 -8.39 21.40
N LYS A 273 3.80 -7.67 20.48
CA LYS A 273 3.83 -7.93 19.03
C LYS A 273 3.47 -6.68 18.26
N TYR A 274 4.46 -5.99 17.69
CA TYR A 274 4.26 -4.73 16.97
C TYR A 274 5.11 -4.66 15.71
N TYR A 275 4.58 -4.02 14.67
CA TYR A 275 5.34 -3.71 13.46
C TYR A 275 5.89 -2.30 13.58
N VAL A 276 7.22 -2.20 13.68
CA VAL A 276 7.92 -0.90 13.66
C VAL A 276 8.01 -0.42 12.23
N VAL A 277 7.46 0.76 11.98
CA VAL A 277 7.64 1.53 10.75
C VAL A 277 8.66 2.63 11.07
N PRO A 278 9.97 2.38 10.86
CA PRO A 278 11.02 3.31 11.29
C PRO A 278 10.90 4.62 10.51
N LYS A 279 11.20 5.73 11.18
CA LYS A 279 11.19 7.05 10.55
C LYS A 279 12.31 7.18 9.52
N GLY A 280 12.04 7.83 8.38
CA GLY A 280 13.06 8.16 7.41
C GLY A 280 14.11 9.11 7.99
N LEU A 281 15.37 8.69 8.05
CA LEU A 281 16.46 9.47 8.62
C LEU A 281 16.74 10.75 7.81
N LYS A 282 17.06 11.84 8.53
CA LYS A 282 17.45 13.12 7.94
C LYS A 282 18.80 13.00 7.21
N PHE A 283 18.76 12.71 5.90
CA PHE A 283 19.82 13.17 5.00
C PHE A 283 19.78 14.69 4.94
N LEU A 284 20.64 15.32 5.74
CA LEU A 284 21.12 16.68 5.54
C LEU A 284 22.36 16.58 4.64
N ARG A 285 22.18 16.87 3.35
CA ARG A 285 23.29 17.35 2.54
C ARG A 285 23.38 18.84 2.81
N ASN A 286 24.31 19.27 3.66
CA ASN A 286 24.65 20.70 3.75
C ASN A 286 25.29 21.11 2.41
N PRO A 287 24.74 22.07 1.66
CA PRO A 287 25.58 22.95 0.88
C PRO A 287 26.30 23.92 1.84
N GLU A 288 27.43 24.47 1.40
CA GLU A 288 28.17 25.56 2.06
C GLU A 288 28.89 25.25 3.39
N LEU A 289 30.12 24.72 3.25
CA LEU A 289 31.26 25.28 3.97
C LEU A 289 32.59 25.06 3.22
N GLU A 290 32.60 25.35 1.92
CA GLU A 290 33.84 25.69 1.21
C GLU A 290 34.00 27.22 1.23
N GLN A 291 34.73 27.72 2.23
CA GLN A 291 35.32 29.07 2.15
C GLN A 291 36.66 28.97 1.42
N PRO A 292 36.81 29.46 0.18
CA PRO A 292 38.12 29.62 -0.42
C PRO A 292 38.86 30.77 0.29
N SER A 293 39.86 30.44 1.11
CA SER A 293 40.68 31.44 1.79
C SER A 293 41.58 32.17 0.79
N PHE A 294 41.09 33.29 0.24
CA PHE A 294 41.87 34.16 -0.63
C PHE A 294 42.93 34.91 0.20
N LYS A 295 44.13 34.35 0.34
CA LYS A 295 45.29 35.09 0.84
C LYS A 295 45.78 36.04 -0.24
N GLY A 296 45.40 37.31 -0.13
CA GLY A 296 45.99 38.37 -0.93
C GLY A 296 47.49 38.50 -0.62
N GLY A 297 48.33 38.19 -1.59
CA GLY A 297 49.73 38.62 -1.57
C GLY A 297 49.80 40.13 -1.79
N ARG A 298 50.51 40.84 -0.91
CA ARG A 298 50.85 42.25 -1.10
C ARG A 298 52.34 42.33 -1.39
N SER A 299 52.70 42.97 -2.49
CA SER A 299 54.08 43.23 -2.86
C SER A 299 54.74 44.21 -1.89
N GLU A 300 55.91 43.85 -1.39
CA GLU A 300 57.14 44.66 -1.31
C GLU A 300 58.32 43.72 -1.03
#